data_AF-A0A537JJN0-F1
#
_entry.id   AF-A0A537JJN0-F1
#
_cell.length_a   1.000
_cell.length_b   1.000
_cell.length_c   1.000
_cell.angle_alpha   90.00
_cell.angle_beta   90.00
_cell.angle_gamma   90.00
#
_symmetry.space_group_name_H-M   'P 1'
#
loop_
_entity.id
_entity.type
_entity.pdbx_description
1 polymer ?
#
loop_
_entity_poly.entity_id
_entity_poly.type
_entity_poly.pdbx_seq_one_letter_code
_entity_poly.pdbx_strand_id
1 'polypeptide(L)'
;MSEKTDAIFMLRHANEFTDIENSAIVYVLRGWFASLAGIPGALQVGDDAWAFTTLAEHFTSLLNNDPSQRTATQLRIKDLLSARAQTAQDAVDALLGAPNDEDERMNAETDTFAKQVEGQVNK
;
A
#
# COMPACT_ATOMS: atom_id res chain seq x y z
N MET A 1 20.45 -13.90 14.35
CA MET A 1 20.73 -13.25 13.05
C MET A 1 20.92 -11.76 13.31
N SER A 2 21.60 -11.01 12.44
CA SER A 2 21.74 -9.56 12.64
C SER A 2 20.42 -8.85 12.30
N GLU A 3 20.09 -7.74 12.98
CA GLU A 3 18.89 -6.94 12.69
C GLU A 3 18.76 -6.55 11.21
N LYS A 4 19.91 -6.32 10.55
CA LYS A 4 19.97 -6.01 9.12
C LYS A 4 19.57 -7.21 8.25
N THR A 5 19.93 -8.42 8.67
CA THR A 5 19.54 -9.66 7.98
C THR A 5 18.03 -9.87 8.06
N ASP A 6 17.44 -9.59 9.22
CA ASP A 6 16.02 -9.82 9.48
C ASP A 6 15.16 -8.82 8.71
N ALA A 7 15.52 -7.54 8.71
CA ALA A 7 14.80 -6.50 7.96
C ALA A 7 14.81 -6.76 6.44
N ILE A 8 15.93 -7.25 5.89
CA ILE A 8 16.03 -7.60 4.46
C ILE A 8 15.23 -8.86 4.13
N PHE A 9 15.15 -9.82 5.05
CA PHE A 9 14.29 -10.99 4.88
C PHE A 9 12.81 -10.59 4.85
N MET A 10 12.37 -9.71 5.75
CA MET A 10 11.01 -9.17 5.75
C MET A 10 10.68 -8.44 4.44
N LEU A 11 11.61 -7.65 3.91
CA LEU A 11 11.44 -6.99 2.62
C LEU A 11 11.25 -7.99 1.47
N ARG A 12 12.06 -9.04 1.43
CA ARG A 12 11.93 -10.09 0.41
C ARG A 12 10.59 -10.81 0.52
N HIS A 13 10.18 -11.12 1.75
CA HIS A 13 8.90 -11.78 1.97
C HIS A 13 7.70 -10.91 1.55
N ALA A 14 7.74 -9.61 1.87
CA ALA A 14 6.74 -8.66 1.40
C ALA A 14 6.70 -8.58 -0.14
N ASN A 15 7.86 -8.64 -0.79
CA ASN A 15 7.95 -8.67 -2.26
C ASN A 15 7.34 -9.95 -2.85
N GLU A 16 7.67 -11.13 -2.31
CA GLU A 16 7.11 -12.41 -2.76
C GLU A 16 5.58 -12.42 -2.68
N PHE A 17 5.00 -11.85 -1.61
CA PHE A 17 3.56 -11.72 -1.48
C PHE A 17 2.99 -10.75 -2.53
N THR A 18 3.65 -9.61 -2.72
CA THR A 18 3.22 -8.59 -3.69
C THR A 18 3.28 -9.11 -5.13
N ASP A 19 4.26 -9.94 -5.48
CA ASP A 19 4.34 -10.60 -6.79
C ASP A 19 3.11 -11.47 -7.08
N ILE A 20 2.60 -12.16 -6.06
CA ILE A 20 1.37 -12.98 -6.14
C ILE A 20 0.15 -12.08 -6.36
N GLU A 21 0.00 -11.01 -5.58
CA GLU A 21 -1.12 -10.09 -5.72
C GLU A 21 -1.14 -9.37 -7.06
N ASN A 22 0.01 -8.88 -7.53
CA ASN A 22 0.14 -8.25 -8.84
C ASN A 22 -0.30 -9.19 -9.97
N SER A 23 0.02 -10.48 -9.86
CA SER A 23 -0.39 -11.49 -10.83
C SER A 23 -1.91 -11.74 -10.81
N ALA A 24 -2.54 -11.65 -9.63
CA ALA A 24 -3.99 -11.86 -9.47
C ALA A 24 -4.82 -10.62 -9.86
N ILE A 25 -4.35 -9.43 -9.52
CA ILE A 25 -5.05 -8.16 -9.69
C ILE A 25 -4.94 -7.62 -11.12
N VAL A 26 -3.98 -8.08 -11.93
CA VAL A 26 -3.78 -7.65 -13.33
C VAL A 26 -5.07 -7.72 -14.17
N TYR A 27 -6.00 -8.64 -13.85
CA TYR A 27 -7.29 -8.75 -14.53
C TYR A 27 -8.38 -7.83 -13.95
N VAL A 28 -8.31 -7.49 -12.66
CA VAL A 28 -9.21 -6.55 -11.98
C VAL A 28 -8.88 -5.11 -12.37
N LEU A 29 -7.59 -4.76 -12.37
CA LEU A 29 -7.10 -3.45 -12.83
C LEU A 29 -7.47 -3.23 -14.30
N ARG A 30 -7.31 -4.22 -15.19
CA ARG A 30 -7.74 -4.11 -16.60
C ARG A 30 -9.24 -3.82 -16.78
N GLY A 31 -10.10 -4.28 -15.86
CA GLY A 31 -11.54 -4.02 -15.89
C GLY A 31 -11.90 -2.63 -15.34
N TRP A 32 -11.30 -2.24 -14.22
CA TRP A 32 -11.52 -0.92 -13.61
C TRP A 32 -10.94 0.21 -14.48
N PHE A 33 -9.73 0.02 -15.00
CA PHE A 33 -9.08 0.93 -15.94
C PHE A 33 -9.59 0.81 -17.39
N ALA A 34 -10.55 -0.07 -17.71
CA ALA A 34 -11.15 -0.08 -19.05
C ALA A 34 -11.78 1.28 -19.38
N SER A 35 -12.32 1.96 -18.36
CA SER A 35 -12.80 3.35 -18.44
C SER A 35 -11.68 4.40 -18.60
N LEU A 36 -10.46 4.05 -18.18
CA LEU A 36 -9.26 4.88 -18.19
C LEU A 36 -8.32 4.57 -19.35
N ALA A 37 -8.60 3.53 -20.16
CA ALA A 37 -7.82 3.15 -21.33
C ALA A 37 -7.74 4.25 -22.40
N GLY A 38 -8.68 5.22 -22.36
CA GLY A 38 -8.66 6.41 -23.20
C GLY A 38 -7.71 7.52 -22.73
N ILE A 39 -7.14 7.42 -21.52
CA ILE A 39 -6.23 8.42 -20.94
C ILE A 39 -4.79 7.88 -21.03
N PRO A 40 -3.91 8.48 -21.86
CA PRO A 40 -2.54 8.03 -22.00
C PRO A 40 -1.80 8.00 -20.66
N GLY A 41 -1.19 6.86 -20.32
CA GLY A 41 -0.39 6.68 -19.11
C GLY A 41 -1.18 6.29 -17.86
N ALA A 42 -2.52 6.43 -17.83
CA ALA A 42 -3.35 6.13 -16.66
C ALA A 42 -3.20 4.69 -16.13
N LEU A 43 -3.15 3.72 -17.05
CA LEU A 43 -2.94 2.32 -16.72
C LEU A 43 -1.60 2.10 -16.02
N GLN A 44 -0.52 2.67 -16.56
CA GLN A 44 0.81 2.47 -16.02
C GLN A 44 0.98 3.10 -14.65
N VAL A 45 0.50 4.34 -14.46
CA VAL A 45 0.59 5.00 -13.14
C VAL A 45 -0.28 4.30 -12.11
N GLY A 46 -1.43 3.76 -12.52
CA GLY A 46 -2.30 2.97 -11.66
C GLY A 46 -1.69 1.64 -11.23
N ASP A 47 -1.10 0.90 -12.17
CA ASP A 47 -0.38 -0.35 -11.89
C ASP A 47 0.81 -0.10 -10.93
N ASP A 48 1.57 0.98 -11.15
CA ASP A 48 2.67 1.38 -10.27
C ASP A 48 2.16 1.75 -8.86
N ALA A 49 1.10 2.55 -8.77
CA ALA A 49 0.52 2.97 -7.49
C ALA A 49 0.02 1.78 -6.68
N TRP A 50 -0.65 0.82 -7.34
CA TRP A 50 -1.04 -0.45 -6.72
C TRP A 50 0.19 -1.20 -6.20
N ALA A 51 1.13 -1.55 -7.08
CA ALA A 51 2.25 -2.41 -6.72
C ALA A 51 3.11 -1.85 -5.58
N PHE A 52 3.39 -0.55 -5.59
CA PHE A 52 4.23 0.07 -4.56
C PHE A 52 3.49 0.29 -3.24
N THR A 53 2.19 0.60 -3.28
CA THR A 53 1.37 0.72 -2.06
C THR A 53 1.24 -0.63 -1.37
N THR A 54 0.87 -1.67 -2.12
CA THR A 54 0.78 -3.04 -1.63
C THR A 54 2.09 -3.52 -0.99
N LEU A 55 3.24 -3.28 -1.64
CA LEU A 55 4.54 -3.65 -1.06
C LEU A 55 4.83 -2.91 0.26
N ALA A 56 4.52 -1.62 0.32
CA ALA A 56 4.74 -0.81 1.52
C ALA A 56 3.84 -1.25 2.68
N GLU A 57 2.58 -1.59 2.39
CA GLU A 57 1.62 -2.08 3.37
C GLU A 57 2.01 -3.46 3.90
N HIS A 58 2.39 -4.40 3.04
CA HIS A 58 2.86 -5.72 3.47
C HIS A 58 4.14 -5.63 4.28
N PHE A 59 5.10 -4.81 3.88
CA PHE A 59 6.29 -4.64 4.71
C PHE A 59 5.94 -4.06 6.08
N THR A 60 5.02 -3.09 6.13
CA THR A 60 4.57 -2.45 7.37
C THR A 60 3.83 -3.43 8.28
N SER A 61 3.04 -4.34 7.74
CA SER A 61 2.31 -5.35 8.52
C SER A 61 3.22 -6.39 9.17
N LEU A 62 4.42 -6.61 8.61
CA LEU A 62 5.43 -7.48 9.21
C LEU A 62 6.16 -6.83 10.39
N LEU A 63 6.10 -5.49 10.53
CA LEU A 63 6.79 -4.79 11.60
C LEU A 63 6.22 -5.14 12.98
N ASN A 64 7.04 -5.01 14.02
CA ASN A 64 6.57 -5.20 15.39
C ASN A 64 5.40 -4.24 15.69
N ASN A 65 4.35 -4.77 16.30
CA ASN A 65 3.18 -4.01 16.73
C ASN A 65 3.54 -2.92 17.74
N ASP A 66 4.56 -3.15 18.58
CA ASP A 66 5.16 -2.12 19.43
C ASP A 66 6.18 -1.30 18.61
N PRO A 67 5.92 0.00 18.33
CA PRO A 67 6.82 0.84 17.56
C PRO A 67 8.21 1.02 18.20
N SER A 68 8.31 0.90 19.53
CA SER A 68 9.58 1.05 20.24
C SER A 68 10.55 -0.11 20.00
N GLN A 69 10.02 -1.25 19.55
CA GLN A 69 10.79 -2.47 19.25
C GLN A 69 11.23 -2.54 17.77
N ARG A 70 10.90 -1.53 16.96
CA ARG A 70 11.28 -1.49 15.55
C ARG A 70 12.73 -1.05 15.40
N THR A 71 13.50 -1.76 14.60
CA THR A 71 14.91 -1.43 14.37
C THR A 71 15.04 -0.23 13.42
N ALA A 72 16.15 0.51 13.53
CA ALA A 72 16.43 1.62 12.62
C ALA A 72 16.46 1.20 11.14
N THR A 73 16.88 -0.03 10.85
CA THR A 73 16.89 -0.57 9.48
C THR A 73 15.48 -0.83 8.96
N GLN A 74 14.60 -1.41 9.80
CA GLN A 74 13.19 -1.61 9.45
C GLN A 74 12.50 -0.27 9.16
N LEU A 75 12.70 0.73 10.02
CA LEU A 75 12.12 2.06 9.83
C LEU A 75 12.62 2.70 8.53
N ARG A 76 13.93 2.62 8.24
CA ARG A 76 14.48 3.12 6.98
C ARG A 76 13.90 2.43 5.74
N ILE A 77 13.70 1.11 5.77
CA ILE A 77 13.07 0.40 4.65
C ILE A 77 11.62 0.86 4.50
N LYS A 78 10.86 0.93 5.60
CA LYS A 78 9.48 1.45 5.59
C LYS A 78 9.43 2.83 4.94
N ASP A 79 10.30 3.76 5.35
CA ASP A 79 10.29 5.12 4.82
C ASP A 79 10.61 5.15 3.32
N LEU A 80 11.54 4.32 2.84
CA LEU A 80 11.84 4.20 1.41
C LEU A 80 10.66 3.64 0.60
N LEU A 81 9.98 2.62 1.12
CA LEU A 81 8.82 2.04 0.47
C LEU A 81 7.64 3.02 0.44
N SER A 82 7.34 3.66 1.58
CA SER A 82 6.28 4.67 1.67
C SER A 82 6.55 5.86 0.75
N ALA A 83 7.79 6.34 0.66
CA ALA A 83 8.13 7.43 -0.27
C ALA A 83 7.91 7.04 -1.74
N ARG A 84 8.21 5.79 -2.10
CA ARG A 84 7.98 5.28 -3.46
C ARG A 84 6.50 5.11 -3.77
N ALA A 85 5.72 4.58 -2.84
CA ALA A 85 4.26 4.48 -2.95
C ALA A 85 3.62 5.86 -3.13
N GLN A 86 4.00 6.84 -2.29
CA GLN A 86 3.51 8.21 -2.41
C GLN A 86 3.83 8.82 -3.77
N THR A 87 5.08 8.65 -4.27
CA THR A 87 5.46 9.16 -5.60
C THR A 87 4.59 8.57 -6.72
N ALA A 88 4.19 7.30 -6.60
CA ALA A 88 3.32 6.65 -7.57
C ALA A 88 1.87 7.14 -7.45
N GLN A 89 1.38 7.36 -6.23
CA GLN A 89 0.06 7.96 -5.99
C GLN A 89 -0.01 9.40 -6.52
N ASP A 90 1.01 10.22 -6.29
CA ASP A 90 1.09 11.59 -6.82
C ASP A 90 1.02 11.60 -8.36
N ALA A 91 1.56 10.57 -9.02
CA ALA A 91 1.49 10.42 -10.46
C ALA A 91 0.09 10.04 -10.95
N VAL A 92 -0.65 9.25 -10.17
CA VAL A 92 -2.09 8.99 -10.41
C VAL A 92 -2.87 10.28 -10.25
N ASP A 93 -2.66 11.00 -9.15
CA ASP A 93 -3.38 12.24 -8.81
C ASP A 93 -3.14 13.35 -9.86
N ALA A 94 -1.91 13.47 -10.36
CA ALA A 94 -1.57 14.41 -11.42
C ALA A 94 -2.30 14.11 -12.75
N LEU A 95 -2.68 12.85 -12.97
CA LEU A 95 -3.23 12.36 -14.23
C LEU A 95 -4.76 12.20 -14.20
N LEU A 96 -5.31 11.79 -13.05
CA LEU A 96 -6.73 11.51 -12.85
C LEU A 96 -7.43 12.53 -11.94
N GLY A 97 -6.66 13.41 -11.28
CA GLY A 97 -7.14 14.34 -10.27
C GLY A 97 -6.80 13.87 -8.86
N ALA A 98 -6.52 14.83 -7.98
CA ALA A 98 -6.26 14.55 -6.57
C ALA A 98 -7.50 13.94 -5.87
N PRO A 99 -7.30 13.26 -4.72
CA PRO A 99 -8.38 12.77 -3.88
C PRO A 99 -9.42 13.87 -3.62
N ASN A 100 -10.68 13.48 -3.58
CA ASN A 100 -11.81 14.37 -3.39
C ASN A 100 -12.65 13.95 -2.18
N ASP A 101 -13.72 14.71 -1.91
CA ASP A 101 -14.62 14.49 -0.77
C ASP A 101 -15.16 13.05 -0.67
N GLU A 102 -15.32 12.34 -1.81
CA GLU A 102 -15.77 10.94 -1.81
C GLU A 102 -14.70 9.98 -1.29
N ASP A 103 -13.43 10.23 -1.62
CA ASP A 103 -12.30 9.45 -1.09
C ASP A 103 -12.18 9.65 0.43
N GLU A 104 -12.31 10.89 0.90
CA GLU A 104 -12.32 11.21 2.33
C GLU A 104 -13.51 10.54 3.05
N ARG A 105 -14.70 10.59 2.45
CA ARG A 105 -15.91 9.96 2.99
C ARG A 105 -15.74 8.44 3.09
N MET A 106 -15.21 7.78 2.06
CA MET A 106 -14.95 6.34 2.06
C MET A 106 -13.98 5.94 3.18
N ASN A 107 -12.88 6.68 3.33
CA ASN A 107 -11.90 6.42 4.39
C ASN A 107 -12.50 6.64 5.79
N ALA A 108 -13.30 7.69 5.97
CA ALA A 108 -13.96 7.94 7.25
C ALA A 108 -14.97 6.82 7.61
N GLU A 109 -15.66 6.27 6.62
CA GLU A 109 -16.61 5.17 6.82
C GLU A 109 -15.89 3.88 7.23
N THR A 110 -14.83 3.49 6.52
CA THR A 110 -14.04 2.28 6.83
C THR A 110 -13.35 2.39 8.19
N ASP A 111 -12.78 3.55 8.52
CA ASP A 111 -12.18 3.82 9.83
C ASP A 111 -13.20 3.72 10.97
N THR A 112 -14.40 4.27 10.75
CA THR A 112 -15.49 4.20 11.73
C THR A 112 -15.88 2.75 11.99
N PHE A 113 -16.01 1.95 10.92
CA PHE A 113 -16.33 0.54 11.06
C PHE A 113 -15.21 -0.24 11.78
N ALA A 114 -13.94 0.00 11.45
CA ALA A 114 -12.81 -0.64 12.14
C ALA A 114 -12.83 -0.37 13.66
N LYS A 115 -13.08 0.88 14.07
CA LYS A 115 -13.22 1.25 15.49
C LYS A 115 -14.41 0.57 16.17
N GLN A 116 -15.52 0.42 15.46
CA GLN A 116 -16.68 -0.31 15.99
C GLN A 116 -16.36 -1.78 16.24
N VAL A 117 -15.67 -2.43 15.31
CA VAL A 117 -15.22 -3.83 15.45
C VAL A 117 -14.27 -3.97 16.65
N GLU A 118 -13.27 -3.09 16.77
CA GLU A 118 -12.37 -3.06 17.93
C GLU A 118 -13.13 -2.94 19.25
N GLY A 119 -14.09 -2.01 19.32
CA GLY A 119 -14.94 -1.82 20.49
C GLY A 119 -15.90 -2.97 20.79
N GLN A 120 -16.17 -3.87 19.84
CA GLN A 120 -16.97 -5.08 20.06
C GLN A 120 -16.13 -6.24 20.59
N VAL A 121 -14.89 -6.38 20.12
CA VAL A 121 -13.96 -7.45 20.55
C VAL A 121 -13.43 -7.21 21.96
N ASN A 122 -13.25 -5.94 22.35
CA ASN A 122 -12.70 -5.56 23.66
C ASN A 122 -13.75 -5.46 24.80
N LYS A 123 -14.98 -5.94 24.59
CA LYS A 123 -16.06 -5.98 25.60
C LYS A 123 -16.16 -7.36 26.24
#